data_AF-A0A2V7WIZ2-F1
#
_entry.id   AF-A0A2V7WIZ2-F1
#
_cell.length_a   1.000
_cell.length_b   1.000
_cell.length_c   1.000
_cell.angle_alpha   90.00
_cell.angle_beta   90.00
_cell.angle_gamma   90.00
#
_symmetry.space_group_name_H-M   'P 1'
#
loop_
_entity.id
_entity.type
_entity.pdbx_description
1 polymer ?
#
loop_
_entity_poly.entity_id
_entity_poly.type
_entity_poly.pdbx_seq_one_letter_code
_entity_poly.pdbx_strand_id
1 'polypeptide(L)' 'MEKKFEYRGDLAVTPLPEILATIERYRVPGSLSIESGSRHRCIYLDRGVVVFATSDEPEVR' A
#
# COMPACT_ATOMS: atom_id res chain seq x y z
N MET A 1 -19.16 5.40 -13.86
CA MET A 1 -17.92 5.35 -13.06
C MET A 1 -17.40 3.93 -13.11
N GLU A 2 -16.30 3.69 -13.82
CA GLU A 2 -15.65 2.38 -13.81
C GLU A 2 -15.18 2.08 -12.38
N LYS A 3 -15.61 0.94 -11.82
CA LYS A 3 -15.07 0.45 -10.55
C LYS A 3 -13.59 0.13 -10.78
N LYS A 4 -12.69 1.03 -10.37
CA LYS A 4 -11.27 0.70 -10.24
C LYS A 4 -11.18 -0.43 -9.22
N PHE A 5 -10.78 -1.62 -9.66
CA PHE A 5 -10.48 -2.73 -8.77
C PHE A 5 -9.26 -2.34 -7.94
N GLU A 6 -9.47 -2.14 -6.64
CA GLU A 6 -8.42 -1.93 -5.65
C GLU A 6 -8.20 -3.27 -4.94
N TYR A 7 -6.95 -3.74 -4.93
CA TYR A 7 -6.59 -4.88 -4.08
C TYR A 7 -6.40 -4.40 -2.65
N ARG A 8 -7.08 -5.07 -1.70
CA ARG A 8 -6.94 -4.83 -0.26
C ARG A 8 -6.37 -6.09 0.38
N GLY A 9 -5.21 -5.96 1.01
CA GLY A 9 -4.56 -7.01 1.79
C GLY A 9 -4.29 -6.53 3.21
N ASP A 10 -4.32 -7.45 4.16
CA ASP A 10 -3.97 -7.21 5.57
C ASP A 10 -2.71 -8.00 5.89
N LEU A 11 -1.66 -7.32 6.37
CA LEU A 11 -0.40 -7.95 6.74
C LEU A 11 -0.51 -8.90 7.94
N ALA A 12 -1.56 -8.79 8.75
CA ALA A 12 -1.86 -9.74 9.81
C ALA A 12 -2.34 -11.10 9.28
N VAL A 13 -2.82 -11.14 8.04
CA VAL A 13 -3.46 -12.32 7.43
C VAL A 13 -2.67 -12.84 6.22
N THR A 14 -2.07 -11.95 5.42
CA THR A 14 -1.38 -12.28 4.18
C THR A 14 0.04 -11.72 4.20
N PRO A 15 1.08 -12.53 3.92
CA PRO A 15 2.45 -12.06 3.85
C PRO A 15 2.65 -10.96 2.80
N LEU A 16 3.49 -9.97 3.11
CA LEU A 16 3.82 -8.87 2.19
C LEU A 16 4.26 -9.36 0.79
N PRO A 17 5.11 -10.41 0.63
CA PRO A 17 5.48 -10.89 -0.70
C PRO A 17 4.28 -11.33 -1.55
N GLU A 18 3.25 -11.95 -0.97
CA GLU A 18 2.05 -12.40 -1.67
C GLU A 18 1.17 -11.23 -2.11
N ILE A 19 1.02 -10.24 -1.23
CA ILE A 19 0.35 -8.97 -1.52
C ILE A 19 1.04 -8.27 -2.72
N LEU A 20 2.36 -8.14 -2.67
CA LEU A 20 3.14 -7.50 -3.73
C LEU A 20 3.08 -8.27 -5.05
N ALA A 21 3.17 -9.61 -5.01
CA ALA A 21 3.03 -10.45 -6.19
C ALA A 21 1.63 -10.30 -6.84
N THR A 22 0.59 -10.15 -6.02
CA THR A 22 -0.78 -9.92 -6.50
C THR A 22 -0.91 -8.57 -7.20
N ILE A 23 -0.40 -7.51 -6.58
CA ILE A 23 -0.40 -6.16 -7.15
C ILE A 23 0.37 -6.12 -8.48
N GLU A 24 1.55 -6.74 -8.55
CA GLU A 24 2.36 -6.82 -9.75
C GLU A 24 1.67 -7.60 -10.87
N ARG A 25 1.13 -8.78 -10.55
CA ARG A 25 0.45 -9.67 -11.50
C ARG A 25 -0.80 -9.05 -12.13
N TYR A 26 -1.64 -8.42 -11.32
CA TYR A 26 -2.89 -7.82 -11.79
C TYR A 26 -2.73 -6.35 -12.21
N ARG A 27 -1.54 -5.78 -12.01
CA ARG A 27 -1.22 -4.36 -12.30
C ARG A 27 -2.25 -3.39 -11.71
N VAL A 28 -2.85 -3.78 -10.59
CA VAL A 28 -3.85 -2.98 -9.90
C VAL A 28 -3.19 -1.82 -9.19
N PRO A 29 -3.76 -0.60 -9.25
CA PRO A 29 -3.36 0.46 -8.35
C PRO A 29 -3.65 0.03 -6.91
N GLY A 30 -2.78 0.38 -5.98
CA GLY A 30 -2.87 -0.04 -4.60
C GLY A 30 -2.38 1.01 -3.63
N SER A 31 -2.80 0.87 -2.38
CA SER A 31 -2.19 1.56 -1.26
C SER A 31 -1.76 0.54 -0.21
N LEU A 32 -0.61 0.76 0.41
CA LEU A 32 -0.13 0.02 1.56
C LEU A 32 -0.18 0.96 2.77
N SER A 33 -1.16 0.75 3.63
CA SER A 33 -1.22 1.41 4.93
C SER A 33 -0.48 0.58 5.97
N ILE A 34 0.38 1.24 6.74
CA ILE A 34 1.17 0.65 7.81
C ILE A 34 0.83 1.43 9.07
N GLU A 35 0.28 0.73 10.04
CA GLU A 35 -0.03 1.26 11.37
C GLU A 35 0.99 0.73 12.38
N SER A 36 1.60 1.62 13.16
CA SER A 36 2.49 1.26 14.25
C SER A 36 2.22 2.16 15.45
N GLY A 37 1.45 1.65 16.41
CA GLY A 37 0.94 2.44 17.52
C GLY A 37 0.04 3.57 17.02
N SER A 38 0.37 4.82 17.32
CA SER A 38 -0.36 6.01 16.86
C SER A 38 0.16 6.58 15.53
N ARG A 39 1.04 5.87 14.84
CA ARG A 39 1.68 6.33 13.60
C ARG A 39 1.06 5.62 12.41
N HIS A 40 0.77 6.38 11.37
CA HIS A 40 0.22 5.92 10.12
C HIS A 40 1.11 6.35 8.95
N ARG A 41 1.56 5.35 8.19
CA ARG A 41 2.28 5.56 6.92
C ARG A 41 1.46 4.96 5.79
N CYS A 42 1.38 5.65 4.67
CA CYS A 42 0.70 5.14 3.49
C CYS A 42 1.63 5.23 2.27
N ILE A 43 1.73 4.16 1.49
CA ILE A 43 2.48 4.11 0.24
C ILE A 43 1.48 3.86 -0.89
N TYR A 44 1.53 4.68 -1.93
CA TYR A 44 0.67 4.56 -3.11
C TYR A 44 1.45 3.95 -4.26
N LEU A 45 0.85 2.93 -4.88
CA LEU A 45 1.42 2.13 -5.94
C LEU A 45 0.58 2.29 -7.22
N ASP A 46 1.22 2.57 -8.35
CA ASP A 46 0.60 2.49 -9.69
C ASP A 46 1.45 1.59 -10.58
N ARG A 47 0.84 0.60 -11.24
CA ARG A 47 1.52 -0.32 -12.17
C ARG A 47 2.79 -1.01 -11.61
N GLY A 48 2.86 -1.18 -10.29
CA GLY A 48 3.99 -1.80 -9.58
C GLY A 48 5.10 -0.84 -9.18
N VAL A 49 4.96 0.48 -9.38
CA VAL A 49 5.90 1.48 -8.90
C VAL A 49 5.31 2.34 -7.78
N VAL A 50 6.15 2.77 -6.84
CA VAL A 50 5.76 3.76 -5.84
C VAL A 50 5.63 5.12 -6.51
N VAL A 51 4.45 5.72 -6.43
CA VAL A 51 4.18 7.05 -7.00
C VAL A 51 4.07 8.13 -5.94
N PHE A 52 3.74 7.75 -4.70
CA PHE A 52 3.61 8.68 -3.59
C PHE A 52 3.73 7.95 -2.25
N ALA A 53 4.17 8.65 -1.21
CA ALA A 53 4.18 8.15 0.16
C ALA A 53 3.83 9.28 1.13
N THR A 54 3.06 8.96 2.17
CA THR A 54 2.72 9.88 3.25
C THR A 54 3.07 9.26 4.59
N SER A 55 3.41 10.11 5.54
CA SER A 55 3.57 9.75 6.94
C SER A 55 3.02 10.87 7.80
N ASP A 56 2.39 10.51 8.90
CA ASP A 56 2.02 11.44 9.97
C ASP A 56 3.14 11.63 11.01
N GLU A 57 4.30 11.00 10.83
CA GLU A 57 5.47 11.28 11.66
C GLU A 57 6.07 12.64 11.31
N PRO A 58 6.35 13.48 12.30
CA PRO A 58 7.14 14.68 12.08
C PRO A 58 8.54 14.29 11.61
N GLU A 59 9.07 15.03 10.64
CA GLU A 59 10.47 14.91 10.20
C GLU A 59 11.39 14.98 11.43
N VAL A 60 12.12 13.90 11.69
CA VAL A 60 13.21 13.94 12.69
C VAL A 60 14.38 14.66 12.01
N ARG A 61 14.57 15.93 12.37
CA ARG A 61 15.74 16.73 11.98
C ARG A 61 16.99 16.33 12.75
#